data_AF-A0A645JCF1-F1
#
_entry.id   AF-A0A645JCF1-F1
#
_cell.length_a   1.000
_cell.length_b   1.000
_cell.length_c   1.000
_cell.angle_alpha   90.00
_cell.angle_beta   90.00
_cell.angle_gamma   90.00
#
_symmetry.space_group_name_H-M   'P 1'
#
loop_
_entity.id
_entity.type
_entity.pdbx_description
1 polymer ?
#
loop_
_entity_poly.entity_id
_entity_poly.type
_entity_poly.pdbx_seq_one_letter_code
_entity_poly.pdbx_strand_id
1 'polypeptide(L)'
;MNVIFDRDPTFYYDGRITIEDVEKHVGYCELSLKCKARPYKLEQFETTITVLPAGSASVTLSNTRMPVVPSITVSAEMTLSFTITGKSYTVNLSVGTHVIPSLVLAEGDTVIGIIGTGRITFTYRKGAL
;
A
#
# COMPACT_ATOMS: atom_id res chain seq x y z
N MET A 1 9.60 10.01 -11.08
CA MET A 1 10.38 8.90 -11.67
C MET A 1 10.67 7.92 -10.55
N ASN A 2 10.72 6.62 -10.85
CA ASN A 2 11.02 5.63 -9.83
C ASN A 2 12.54 5.47 -9.71
N VAL A 3 13.05 5.65 -8.51
CA VAL A 3 14.47 5.47 -8.18
C VAL A 3 14.58 4.23 -7.30
N ILE A 4 15.35 3.25 -7.77
CA ILE A 4 15.61 1.99 -7.05
C ILE A 4 17.10 1.98 -6.75
N PHE A 5 17.46 1.70 -5.50
CA PHE A 5 18.85 1.56 -5.09
C PHE A 5 19.18 0.07 -5.00
N ASP A 6 20.37 -0.33 -5.47
CA ASP A 6 20.80 -1.73 -5.43
C ASP A 6 20.87 -2.30 -4.00
N ARG A 7 21.07 -1.43 -3.00
CA ARG A 7 21.05 -1.80 -1.59
C ARG A 7 19.66 -2.20 -1.08
N ASP A 8 18.60 -1.70 -1.73
CA ASP A 8 17.21 -1.95 -1.33
C ASP A 8 16.31 -2.17 -2.57
N PRO A 9 16.52 -3.28 -3.31
CA PRO A 9 15.90 -3.49 -4.62
C PRO A 9 14.41 -3.80 -4.54
N THR A 10 13.86 -4.07 -3.35
CA THR A 10 12.43 -4.35 -3.15
C THR A 10 11.59 -3.08 -3.00
N PHE A 11 12.24 -1.93 -2.80
CA PHE A 11 11.59 -0.63 -2.68
C PHE A 11 11.96 0.29 -3.83
N TYR A 12 11.12 1.30 -4.04
CA TYR A 12 11.42 2.42 -4.93
C TYR A 12 11.01 3.74 -4.28
N TYR A 13 11.71 4.81 -4.65
CA TYR A 13 11.35 6.18 -4.31
C TYR A 13 10.70 6.83 -5.52
N ASP A 14 9.53 7.46 -5.34
CA ASP A 14 9.00 8.38 -6.34
C ASP A 14 9.61 9.76 -6.11
N GLY A 15 10.47 10.18 -7.04
CA GLY A 15 11.18 11.43 -6.92
C GLY A 15 11.42 12.13 -8.25
N ARG A 16 12.11 13.26 -8.17
CA ARG A 16 12.69 13.97 -9.31
C ARG A 16 14.18 14.09 -9.08
N ILE A 17 14.96 13.74 -10.10
CA ILE A 17 16.42 13.89 -10.09
C ILE A 17 16.77 15.11 -10.91
N THR A 18 17.62 15.97 -10.33
CA THR A 18 18.23 17.11 -11.00
C THR A 18 19.74 16.90 -10.99
N ILE A 19 20.39 17.17 -12.12
CA ILE A 19 21.85 17.25 -12.19
C ILE A 19 22.23 18.62 -11.63
N GLU A 20 22.96 18.63 -10.52
CA GLU A 20 23.45 19.86 -9.91
C GLU A 20 24.76 20.31 -10.56
N ASP A 21 25.65 19.36 -10.87
CA ASP A 21 26.94 19.69 -11.46
C ASP A 21 27.50 18.57 -12.35
N VAL A 22 28.37 18.96 -13.28
CA VAL A 22 29.05 18.08 -14.23
C VAL A 22 30.51 18.51 -14.34
N GLU A 23 31.39 17.79 -13.66
CA GLU A 23 32.83 18.03 -13.72
C GLU A 23 33.50 17.04 -14.68
N LYS A 24 34.31 17.56 -15.60
CA LYS A 24 35.04 16.76 -16.59
C LYS A 24 36.50 16.68 -16.23
N HIS A 25 37.01 15.46 -16.11
CA HIS A 25 38.41 15.18 -15.87
C HIS A 25 39.02 14.41 -17.04
N VAL A 26 40.35 14.32 -17.08
CA VAL A 26 41.03 13.50 -18.08
C VAL A 26 40.79 12.03 -17.74
N GLY A 27 39.99 11.35 -18.56
CA GLY A 27 39.67 9.92 -18.41
C GLY A 27 38.38 9.59 -17.68
N TYR A 28 37.69 10.57 -17.07
CA TYR A 28 36.38 10.36 -16.43
C TYR A 28 35.56 11.65 -16.31
N CYS A 29 34.29 11.51 -15.95
CA CYS A 29 33.37 12.61 -15.67
C CYS A 29 32.69 12.33 -14.33
N GLU A 30 32.56 13.36 -13.50
CA GLU A 30 31.80 13.32 -12.25
C GLU A 30 30.46 14.02 -12.45
N LEU A 31 29.39 13.40 -11.97
CA LEU A 31 28.02 13.91 -12.06
C LEU A 31 27.45 14.02 -10.66
N SER A 32 27.19 15.25 -10.21
CA SER A 32 26.50 15.49 -8.95
C SER A 32 25.00 15.51 -9.18
N LEU A 33 24.29 14.57 -8.55
CA LEU A 33 22.85 14.38 -8.69
C LEU A 33 22.14 14.67 -7.38
N LYS A 34 21.04 15.42 -7.45
CA LYS A 34 20.13 15.64 -6.33
C LYS A 34 18.79 15.00 -6.59
N CYS A 35 18.40 14.08 -5.72
CA CYS A 35 17.09 13.45 -5.75
C CYS A 35 16.16 14.11 -4.73
N LYS A 36 15.07 14.72 -5.21
CA LYS A 36 13.95 15.14 -4.37
C LYS A 36 12.87 14.06 -4.43
N ALA A 37 12.89 13.16 -3.45
CA ALA A 37 11.92 12.07 -3.32
C ALA A 37 10.75 12.46 -2.40
N ARG A 38 9.63 11.75 -2.57
CA ARG A 38 8.56 11.68 -1.57
C ARG A 38 9.11 11.06 -0.26
N PRO A 39 8.48 11.36 0.89
CA PRO A 39 9.02 10.98 2.20
C PRO A 39 9.07 9.46 2.44
N TYR A 40 8.23 8.68 1.76
CA TYR A 40 8.20 7.22 1.92
C TYR A 40 8.81 6.51 0.72
N LYS A 41 9.57 5.45 0.99
CA LYS A 41 9.90 4.42 0.01
C LYS A 41 8.73 3.44 -0.11
N LEU A 42 8.38 3.07 -1.33
CA LEU A 42 7.21 2.23 -1.63
C LEU A 42 7.68 0.85 -2.04
N GLU A 43 6.99 -0.21 -1.59
CA GLU A 43 7.24 -1.56 -2.09
C GLU A 43 6.96 -1.61 -3.59
N GLN A 44 7.81 -2.32 -4.35
CA GLN A 44 7.61 -2.46 -5.80
C GLN A 44 6.33 -3.21 -6.14
N PHE A 45 5.99 -4.21 -5.32
CA PHE A 45 4.81 -5.03 -5.51
C PHE A 45 3.72 -4.69 -4.51
N GLU A 46 2.47 -4.77 -4.94
CA GLU A 46 1.33 -4.55 -4.07
C GLU A 46 1.06 -5.80 -3.23
N THR A 47 0.71 -5.58 -1.97
CA THR A 47 0.21 -6.63 -1.11
C THR A 47 -1.23 -6.93 -1.51
N THR A 48 -1.48 -8.16 -1.95
CA THR A 48 -2.81 -8.65 -2.30
C THR A 48 -3.18 -9.80 -1.39
N ILE A 49 -4.26 -9.63 -0.62
CA ILE A 49 -4.76 -10.64 0.32
C ILE A 49 -6.16 -11.03 -0.12
N THR A 50 -6.35 -12.31 -0.46
CA THR A 50 -7.64 -12.85 -0.88
C THR A 50 -8.19 -13.81 0.17
N VAL A 51 -9.46 -13.63 0.53
CA VAL A 51 -10.19 -14.45 1.49
C VAL A 51 -11.45 -14.97 0.84
N LEU A 52 -11.78 -16.23 1.12
CA LEU A 52 -13.02 -16.86 0.66
C LEU A 52 -13.90 -17.18 1.88
N PRO A 53 -14.66 -16.20 2.40
CA PRO A 53 -15.55 -16.45 3.52
C PRO A 53 -16.68 -17.42 3.14
N ALA A 54 -17.03 -18.31 4.06
CA ALA A 54 -18.15 -19.25 3.95
C ALA A 54 -19.22 -18.95 5.02
N GLY A 55 -19.60 -17.67 5.15
CA GLY A 55 -20.55 -17.18 6.15
C GLY A 55 -19.93 -16.05 6.99
N SER A 56 -18.89 -16.35 7.76
CA SER A 56 -18.09 -15.35 8.48
C SER A 56 -16.59 -15.69 8.38
N ALA A 57 -15.76 -14.66 8.32
CA ALA A 57 -14.31 -14.77 8.37
C ALA A 57 -13.71 -13.52 9.00
N SER A 58 -12.45 -13.61 9.42
CA SER A 58 -11.64 -12.45 9.78
C SER A 58 -10.37 -12.44 8.97
N VAL A 59 -9.86 -11.25 8.67
CA VAL A 59 -8.59 -11.05 7.99
C VAL A 59 -7.77 -10.01 8.73
N THR A 60 -6.48 -10.26 8.86
CA THR A 60 -5.53 -9.30 9.43
C THR A 60 -4.72 -8.70 8.29
N LEU A 61 -4.85 -7.39 8.09
CA LEU A 61 -4.06 -6.64 7.13
C LEU A 61 -2.92 -5.94 7.87
N SER A 62 -1.69 -6.35 7.58
CA SER A 62 -0.50 -5.71 8.13
C SER A 62 -0.06 -4.56 7.22
N ASN A 63 0.23 -3.39 7.77
CA ASN A 63 0.78 -2.26 7.03
C ASN A 63 2.02 -1.69 7.74
N THR A 64 2.87 -1.04 6.95
CA THR A 64 4.06 -0.34 7.43
C THR A 64 3.72 1.12 7.75
N ARG A 65 4.74 1.97 7.93
CA ARG A 65 4.59 3.36 8.39
C ARG A 65 3.74 4.28 7.53
N MET A 66 3.60 4.04 6.23
CA MET A 66 2.78 4.88 5.36
C MET A 66 1.30 4.50 5.49
N PRO A 67 0.42 5.40 5.95
CA PRO A 67 -1.01 5.14 5.97
C PRO A 67 -1.55 4.91 4.56
N VAL A 68 -2.31 3.84 4.36
CA VAL A 68 -2.85 3.47 3.05
C VAL A 68 -4.31 3.04 3.17
N VAL A 69 -5.12 3.42 2.19
CA VAL A 69 -6.48 2.91 2.04
C VAL A 69 -6.45 1.79 1.01
N PRO A 70 -6.87 0.56 1.35
CA PRO A 70 -6.86 -0.55 0.42
C PRO A 70 -8.00 -0.43 -0.60
N SER A 71 -7.75 -0.97 -1.80
CA SER A 71 -8.81 -1.29 -2.74
C SER A 71 -9.39 -2.65 -2.40
N ILE A 72 -10.70 -2.75 -2.35
CA ILE A 72 -11.42 -3.96 -1.95
C ILE A 72 -12.24 -4.44 -3.12
N THR A 73 -11.98 -5.65 -3.63
CA THR A 73 -12.78 -6.26 -4.68
C THR A 73 -13.57 -7.43 -4.12
N VAL A 74 -14.89 -7.40 -4.26
CA VAL A 74 -15.80 -8.45 -3.77
C VAL A 74 -16.55 -9.10 -4.93
N SER A 75 -16.71 -10.43 -4.86
CA SER A 75 -17.43 -11.21 -5.89
C SER A 75 -18.91 -11.44 -5.58
N ALA A 76 -19.34 -11.16 -4.36
CA ALA A 76 -20.71 -11.30 -3.87
C ALA A 76 -20.99 -10.17 -2.89
N GLU A 77 -22.26 -9.95 -2.54
CA GLU A 77 -22.61 -8.99 -1.50
C GLU A 77 -22.04 -9.45 -0.16
N MET A 78 -21.31 -8.57 0.52
CA MET A 78 -20.63 -8.87 1.78
C MET A 78 -20.66 -7.66 2.72
N THR A 79 -20.66 -7.92 4.01
CA THR A 79 -20.57 -6.90 5.05
C THR A 79 -19.20 -6.95 5.70
N LEU A 80 -18.51 -5.80 5.73
CA LEU A 80 -17.26 -5.62 6.45
C LEU A 80 -17.50 -4.90 7.77
N SER A 81 -16.86 -5.40 8.83
CA SER A 81 -16.79 -4.75 10.12
C SER A 81 -15.34 -4.53 10.52
N PHE A 82 -14.99 -3.32 10.92
CA PHE A 82 -13.62 -2.99 11.32
C PHE A 82 -13.63 -1.88 12.36
N THR A 83 -12.58 -1.84 13.20
CA THR A 83 -12.42 -0.83 14.23
C THR A 83 -11.13 -0.05 13.98
N ILE A 84 -11.26 1.26 13.76
CA ILE A 84 -10.11 2.17 13.57
C ILE A 84 -10.18 3.25 14.65
N THR A 85 -9.08 3.45 15.38
CA THR A 85 -8.96 4.49 16.42
C THR A 85 -10.14 4.45 17.43
N GLY A 86 -10.55 3.25 17.83
CA GLY A 86 -11.65 3.04 18.80
C GLY A 86 -13.06 3.25 18.24
N LYS A 87 -13.24 3.53 16.94
CA LYS A 87 -14.54 3.63 16.29
C LYS A 87 -14.80 2.39 15.44
N SER A 88 -15.96 1.78 15.66
CA SER A 88 -16.42 0.64 14.87
C SER A 88 -17.19 1.12 13.64
N TYR A 89 -16.86 0.54 12.50
CA TYR A 89 -17.48 0.80 11.21
C TYR A 89 -18.08 -0.51 10.69
N THR A 90 -19.24 -0.41 10.05
CA THR A 90 -19.88 -1.51 9.34
C THR A 90 -20.29 -1.01 7.96
N VAL A 91 -19.84 -1.70 6.92
CA VAL A 91 -20.03 -1.30 5.52
C VAL A 91 -20.52 -2.50 4.73
N ASN A 92 -21.61 -2.32 4.01
CA ASN A 92 -22.13 -3.31 3.06
C ASN A 92 -21.55 -3.02 1.68
N LEU A 93 -20.96 -4.03 1.06
CA LEU A 93 -20.34 -3.95 -0.26
C LEU A 93 -21.14 -4.81 -1.22
N SER A 94 -21.57 -4.19 -2.34
CA SER A 94 -22.10 -4.91 -3.50
C SER A 94 -20.97 -5.50 -4.33
N VAL A 95 -21.28 -6.38 -5.29
CA VAL A 95 -20.26 -6.94 -6.21
C VAL A 95 -19.51 -5.81 -6.93
N GLY A 96 -18.17 -5.90 -6.95
CA GLY A 96 -17.31 -4.94 -7.63
C GLY A 96 -16.11 -4.50 -6.79
N THR A 97 -15.46 -3.44 -7.26
CA THR A 97 -14.31 -2.82 -6.60
C THR A 97 -14.75 -1.57 -5.84
N HIS A 98 -14.37 -1.48 -4.57
CA HIS A 98 -14.75 -0.43 -3.64
C HIS A 98 -13.51 0.13 -2.95
N VAL A 99 -13.60 1.41 -2.60
CA VAL A 99 -12.61 2.10 -1.77
C VAL A 99 -13.37 2.72 -0.61
N ILE A 100 -12.98 2.38 0.61
CA ILE A 100 -13.61 2.89 1.83
C ILE A 100 -12.64 3.90 2.46
N PRO A 101 -12.85 5.22 2.30
CA PRO A 101 -11.90 6.22 2.80
C PRO A 101 -11.68 6.20 4.32
N SER A 102 -12.63 5.65 5.07
CA SER A 102 -12.51 5.47 6.53
C SER A 102 -11.67 4.26 6.93
N LEU A 103 -11.42 3.31 6.02
CA LEU A 103 -10.55 2.15 6.26
C LEU A 103 -9.10 2.55 5.97
N VAL A 104 -8.50 3.30 6.88
CA VAL A 104 -7.08 3.67 6.81
C VAL A 104 -6.25 2.64 7.57
N LEU A 105 -5.38 1.92 6.87
CA LEU A 105 -4.42 1.01 7.49
C LEU A 105 -3.25 1.83 8.05
N ALA A 106 -3.15 1.91 9.38
CA ALA A 106 -2.00 2.51 10.07
C ALA A 106 -0.85 1.49 10.21
N GLU A 107 0.29 1.92 10.74
CA GLU A 107 1.41 1.01 11.05
C GLU A 107 0.94 -0.11 12.00
N GLY A 108 1.23 -1.36 11.62
CA GLY A 108 0.84 -2.55 12.37
C GLY A 108 -0.33 -3.32 11.74
N ASP A 109 -1.02 -4.09 12.57
CA ASP A 109 -2.04 -5.04 12.14
C ASP A 109 -3.44 -4.47 12.35
N THR A 110 -4.25 -4.49 11.30
CA THR A 110 -5.67 -4.13 11.34
C THR A 110 -6.52 -5.36 11.08
N VAL A 111 -7.38 -5.71 12.05
CA VAL A 111 -8.30 -6.84 11.93
C VAL A 111 -9.62 -6.37 11.32
N ILE A 112 -10.06 -7.06 10.27
CA ILE A 112 -11.32 -6.81 9.58
C ILE A 112 -12.17 -8.08 9.67
N GLY A 113 -13.38 -7.93 10.19
CA GLY A 113 -14.44 -8.93 10.14
C GLY A 113 -15.15 -8.88 8.79
N ILE A 114 -15.43 -10.05 8.23
CA ILE A 114 -16.10 -10.24 6.95
C ILE A 114 -17.29 -11.16 7.19
N ILE A 115 -18.47 -10.75 6.72
CA ILE A 115 -19.69 -11.56 6.75
C ILE A 115 -20.21 -11.68 5.32
N GLY A 116 -20.38 -12.91 4.84
CA GLY A 116 -20.84 -13.20 3.49
C GLY A 116 -20.24 -14.49 2.94
N THR A 117 -20.68 -14.86 1.74
CA THR A 117 -20.20 -16.04 1.01
C THR A 117 -19.67 -15.62 -0.35
N GLY A 118 -18.41 -15.91 -0.65
CA GLY A 118 -17.79 -15.53 -1.93
C GLY A 118 -16.29 -15.32 -1.82
N ARG A 119 -15.76 -14.39 -2.63
CA ARG A 119 -14.35 -13.98 -2.63
C ARG A 119 -14.23 -12.49 -2.36
N ILE A 120 -13.34 -12.12 -1.46
CA ILE A 120 -12.92 -10.75 -1.20
C ILE A 120 -11.41 -10.63 -1.35
N THR A 121 -10.95 -9.59 -2.03
CA THR A 121 -9.55 -9.31 -2.26
C THR A 121 -9.23 -7.89 -1.83
N PHE A 122 -8.23 -7.75 -0.95
CA PHE A 122 -7.68 -6.47 -0.51
C PHE A 122 -6.35 -6.25 -1.21
N THR A 123 -6.21 -5.10 -1.88
CA THR A 123 -4.99 -4.71 -2.58
C THR A 123 -4.52 -3.36 -2.09
N TYR A 124 -3.27 -3.28 -1.63
CA TYR A 124 -2.66 -2.04 -1.16
C TYR A 124 -1.14 -2.09 -1.30
N ARG A 125 -0.51 -0.91 -1.39
CA ARG A 125 0.94 -0.77 -1.44
C ARG A 125 1.46 -0.24 -0.12
N LYS A 126 2.41 -0.95 0.47
CA LYS A 126 3.06 -0.56 1.72
C LYS A 126 4.14 0.49 1.43
N GLY A 127 4.30 1.41 2.39
CA GLY A 127 5.37 2.41 2.35
C GLY A 127 6.14 2.45 3.67
N ALA A 128 7.46 2.49 3.58
CA ALA A 128 8.37 2.56 4.73
C ALA A 128 9.15 3.88 4.72
N LEU A 129 9.82 4.18 5.85
CA LEU A 129 10.76 5.30 5.97
C LEU A 129 12.19 4.79 5.79
#